data_AF-A0A8J1UNZ7-F1
#
_entry.id   AF-A0A8J1UNZ7-F1
#
_cell.length_a   1.000
_cell.length_b   1.000
_cell.length_c   1.000
_cell.angle_alpha   90.00
_cell.angle_beta   90.00
_cell.angle_gamma   90.00
#
_symmetry.space_group_name_H-M   'P 1'
#
loop_
_entity.id
_entity.type
_entity.pdbx_description
1 polymer ?
#
loop_
_entity_poly.entity_id
_entity_poly.type
_entity_poly.pdbx_seq_one_letter_code
_entity_poly.pdbx_strand_id
1 'polypeptide(L)'
;MLKLKVLFAVSTIMTILLVFGFTINSKHYQDITESDIMPKLPNKDKSSHVMNKGGVDQEQTITSLKEKATPLLASHGSRKRRKQLLFSHFPKAGGSEIKTILSRVVGGQIEIHGGREYLSRYRANKTKYFLQNEGQTLTPDLKYFFFVIAHVRSPCNYLLSSWTYGSGGKGDVYNMTKDKSVYGKTPPYNNTDDLDRLTLWLQDNKKIYSKRLIYKYFKTTNWETDLTLKSADCWVHTEMLIYDPMNCLKRYEKQGGYVKWENFRKIKTRRANPSNHSQCKDYFDEKRKALVMNSNKDMAEIFGYETCCTENNATLPAGFEELWTNHN
;
A
#
# COMPACT_ATOMS: atom_id res chain seq x y z
N MET A 1 -43.25 -15.50 32.66
CA MET A 1 -42.08 -15.34 33.55
C MET A 1 -40.71 -15.57 32.90
N LEU A 2 -40.59 -16.33 31.80
CA LEU A 2 -39.27 -16.61 31.18
C LEU A 2 -38.61 -15.38 30.49
N LYS A 3 -39.40 -14.48 29.90
CA LYS A 3 -38.88 -13.28 29.18
C LYS A 3 -38.26 -12.22 30.10
N LEU A 4 -38.65 -12.18 31.38
CA LEU A 4 -38.13 -11.19 32.33
C LEU A 4 -36.74 -11.57 32.87
N LYS A 5 -36.40 -12.87 32.91
CA LYS A 5 -35.08 -13.34 33.36
C LYS A 5 -33.96 -13.06 32.34
N VAL A 6 -34.28 -13.02 31.05
CA VAL A 6 -33.29 -12.72 29.99
C VAL A 6 -32.88 -11.25 30.00
N LEU A 7 -33.81 -10.34 30.31
CA LEU A 7 -33.52 -8.90 30.39
C LEU A 7 -32.59 -8.55 31.57
N PHE A 8 -32.74 -9.21 32.71
CA PHE A 8 -31.82 -9.02 33.84
C PHE A 8 -30.42 -9.55 33.55
N ALA A 9 -30.28 -10.71 32.88
CA ALA A 9 -28.97 -11.27 32.54
C ALA A 9 -28.17 -10.39 31.57
N VAL A 10 -28.82 -9.76 30.58
CA VAL A 10 -28.15 -8.86 29.63
C VAL A 10 -27.72 -7.54 30.30
N SER A 11 -28.52 -7.03 31.25
CA SER A 11 -28.18 -5.81 31.98
C SER A 11 -26.95 -6.01 32.88
N THR A 12 -26.84 -7.14 33.57
CA THR A 12 -25.70 -7.39 34.47
C THR A 12 -24.39 -7.56 33.69
N ILE A 13 -24.43 -8.16 32.49
CA ILE A 13 -23.25 -8.32 31.63
C ILE A 13 -22.75 -6.96 31.11
N MET A 14 -23.67 -6.04 30.78
CA MET A 14 -23.29 -4.69 30.37
C MET A 14 -22.68 -3.85 31.50
N THR A 15 -23.16 -4.00 32.74
CA THR A 15 -22.58 -3.29 33.89
C THR A 15 -21.19 -3.85 34.24
N ILE A 16 -20.96 -5.16 34.11
CA ILE A 16 -19.64 -5.77 34.34
C ILE A 16 -18.62 -5.28 33.30
N LEU A 17 -19.02 -5.10 32.04
CA LEU A 17 -18.14 -4.57 30.99
C LEU A 17 -17.81 -3.07 31.16
N LEU A 18 -18.63 -2.32 31.91
CA LEU A 18 -18.36 -0.91 32.22
C LEU A 18 -17.50 -0.72 33.48
N VAL A 19 -17.59 -1.64 34.45
CA VAL A 19 -16.79 -1.61 35.69
C VAL A 19 -15.38 -2.18 35.47
N PHE A 20 -15.24 -3.21 34.64
CA PHE A 20 -13.94 -3.74 34.21
C PHE A 20 -13.53 -3.07 32.91
N GLY A 21 -13.05 -1.84 33.01
CA GLY A 21 -12.42 -1.13 31.90
C GLY A 21 -11.34 -2.01 31.25
N PHE A 22 -11.67 -2.59 30.11
CA PHE A 22 -10.70 -3.18 29.20
C PHE A 22 -9.87 -2.03 28.61
N THR A 23 -8.89 -1.54 29.39
CA THR A 23 -7.75 -0.85 28.83
C THR A 23 -7.00 -1.87 27.99
N ILE A 24 -7.22 -1.84 26.67
CA ILE A 24 -6.34 -2.49 25.71
C ILE A 24 -4.99 -1.81 25.86
N ASN A 25 -4.10 -2.47 26.59
CA ASN A 25 -2.75 -2.02 26.87
C ASN A 25 -1.95 -2.11 25.55
N SER A 26 -1.99 -1.04 24.76
CA SER A 26 -1.20 -0.82 23.54
C SER A 26 0.30 -0.58 23.83
N LYS A 27 0.85 -1.19 24.89
CA LYS A 27 2.27 -1.08 25.26
C LYS A 27 3.07 -2.21 24.65
N HIS A 28 3.19 -2.21 23.32
CA HIS A 28 4.29 -2.88 22.62
C HIS A 28 4.48 -2.30 21.21
N TYR A 29 4.49 -0.98 21.11
CA TYR A 29 5.11 -0.28 20.00
C TYR A 29 6.19 0.60 20.61
N GLN A 30 7.36 -0.01 20.86
CA GLN A 30 8.54 0.74 21.29
C GLN A 30 8.94 1.70 20.15
N ASP A 31 9.41 2.87 20.57
CA ASP A 31 9.77 4.02 19.74
C ASP A 31 10.57 3.64 18.50
N ILE A 32 9.90 3.64 17.36
CA ILE A 32 10.56 3.58 16.06
C ILE A 32 10.96 5.02 15.74
N THR A 33 12.26 5.31 15.82
CA THR A 33 12.80 6.65 15.55
C THR A 33 12.89 6.93 14.05
N GLU A 34 13.06 8.18 13.65
CA GLU A 34 13.21 8.59 12.24
C GLU A 34 14.35 7.82 11.51
N SER A 35 15.37 7.37 12.26
CA SER A 35 16.45 6.51 11.75
C SER A 35 16.04 5.05 11.47
N ASP A 36 14.95 4.58 12.06
CA ASP A 36 14.52 3.18 11.95
C ASP A 36 13.49 2.97 10.83
N ILE A 37 12.74 4.02 10.43
CA ILE A 37 11.72 3.96 9.37
C ILE A 37 12.32 4.21 7.99
N MET A 38 13.42 4.97 7.90
CA MET A 38 14.08 5.25 6.64
C MET A 38 15.59 5.14 6.80
N PRO A 39 16.28 4.23 6.07
CA PRO A 39 17.73 4.28 6.02
C PRO A 39 18.13 5.67 5.53
N LYS A 40 19.02 6.33 6.29
CA LYS A 40 19.59 7.62 5.90
C LYS A 40 20.09 7.48 4.46
N LEU A 41 19.47 8.22 3.54
CA LEU A 41 19.93 8.27 2.15
C LEU A 41 21.41 8.70 2.20
N PRO A 42 22.31 8.01 1.48
CA PRO A 42 23.73 8.34 1.53
C PRO A 42 23.91 9.80 1.12
N ASN A 43 24.48 10.57 2.04
CA ASN A 43 24.82 11.96 1.81
C ASN A 43 25.94 11.97 0.75
N LYS A 44 25.66 12.49 -0.45
CA LYS A 44 26.58 12.44 -1.60
C LYS A 44 27.84 13.30 -1.43
N ASP A 45 27.92 14.08 -0.34
CA ASP A 45 29.08 14.91 -0.03
C ASP A 45 29.79 14.42 1.23
N LYS A 46 30.81 13.57 1.05
CA LYS A 46 32.10 13.60 1.78
C LYS A 46 33.01 12.47 1.30
N SER A 47 33.93 12.87 0.43
CA SER A 47 35.17 12.16 0.14
C SER A 47 36.09 12.15 1.38
N SER A 48 36.90 11.09 1.50
CA SER A 48 38.07 10.88 2.36
C SER A 48 37.85 10.68 3.87
N HIS A 49 37.94 9.42 4.33
CA HIS A 49 39.16 8.86 4.92
C HIS A 49 38.92 7.41 5.36
N VAL A 50 39.76 6.50 4.88
CA VAL A 50 39.75 5.06 5.18
C VAL A 50 40.56 4.84 6.46
N MET A 51 39.95 4.24 7.48
CA MET A 51 40.65 3.53 8.55
C MET A 51 40.07 2.12 8.65
N ASN A 52 40.91 1.14 8.34
CA ASN A 52 40.67 -0.29 8.45
C ASN A 52 40.65 -0.70 9.94
N LYS A 53 39.57 -1.35 10.38
CA LYS A 53 39.62 -2.29 11.52
C LYS A 53 38.76 -3.52 11.21
N GLY A 54 39.39 -4.68 11.39
CA GLY A 54 38.86 -5.99 11.05
C GLY A 54 37.57 -6.35 11.79
N GLY A 55 36.68 -7.03 11.07
CA GLY A 55 35.44 -7.61 11.57
C GLY A 55 35.25 -8.98 10.94
N VAL A 56 35.16 -9.97 11.82
CA VAL A 56 35.06 -11.42 11.59
C VAL A 56 33.68 -11.82 11.05
N ASP A 57 33.68 -12.74 10.07
CA ASP A 57 32.66 -13.74 9.69
C ASP A 57 31.15 -13.39 9.62
N GLN A 58 30.75 -12.25 9.02
CA GLN A 58 29.38 -12.11 8.47
C GLN A 58 29.28 -12.42 6.97
N GLU A 59 30.41 -12.39 6.26
CA GLU A 59 30.44 -12.54 4.80
C GLU A 59 30.27 -14.00 4.35
N GLN A 60 30.72 -14.96 5.16
CA GLN A 60 30.60 -16.39 4.85
C GLN A 60 29.16 -16.92 4.92
N THR A 61 28.32 -16.41 5.84
CA THR A 61 26.92 -16.86 5.95
C THR A 61 26.03 -16.34 4.80
N ILE A 62 26.29 -15.12 4.31
CA ILE A 62 25.55 -14.55 3.18
C ILE A 62 25.98 -15.21 1.86
N THR A 63 27.26 -15.55 1.72
CA THR A 63 27.79 -16.24 0.54
C THR A 63 27.21 -17.66 0.42
N SER A 64 27.07 -18.38 1.53
CA SER A 64 26.43 -19.71 1.58
C SER A 64 24.95 -19.71 1.15
N LEU A 65 24.18 -18.66 1.49
CA LEU A 65 22.78 -18.53 1.06
C LEU A 65 22.66 -18.12 -0.42
N LYS A 66 23.60 -17.29 -0.92
CA LYS A 66 23.66 -16.92 -2.35
C LYS A 66 24.02 -18.13 -3.22
N GLU A 67 25.03 -18.92 -2.84
CA GLU A 67 25.47 -20.11 -3.60
C GLU A 67 24.42 -21.22 -3.65
N LYS A 68 23.55 -21.34 -2.63
CA LYS A 68 22.40 -22.27 -2.68
C LYS A 68 21.23 -21.75 -3.54
N ALA A 69 21.15 -20.44 -3.79
CA ALA A 69 20.12 -19.83 -4.64
C ALA A 69 20.52 -19.76 -6.12
N THR A 70 21.83 -19.69 -6.41
CA THR A 70 22.37 -19.53 -7.78
C THR A 70 22.00 -20.66 -8.75
N PRO A 71 21.98 -21.97 -8.37
CA PRO A 71 21.59 -23.04 -9.31
C PRO A 71 20.10 -23.00 -9.70
N LEU A 72 19.24 -22.39 -8.88
CA LEU A 72 17.80 -22.24 -9.18
C LEU A 72 17.49 -21.11 -10.17
N LEU A 73 18.45 -20.20 -10.40
CA LEU A 73 18.33 -19.09 -11.33
C LEU A 73 18.93 -19.39 -12.71
N ALA A 74 19.66 -20.49 -12.91
CA ALA A 74 20.29 -20.77 -14.21
C ALA A 74 19.39 -21.57 -15.19
N SER A 75 18.32 -22.24 -14.73
CA SER A 75 17.43 -23.04 -15.59
C SER A 75 16.22 -22.23 -16.13
N HIS A 76 16.45 -21.05 -16.70
CA HIS A 76 15.42 -20.08 -17.10
C HIS A 76 14.55 -20.47 -18.32
N GLY A 77 14.53 -21.75 -18.72
CA GLY A 77 13.80 -22.22 -19.92
C GLY A 77 12.27 -22.21 -19.82
N SER A 78 11.67 -22.14 -18.63
CA SER A 78 10.25 -21.83 -18.49
C SER A 78 9.98 -21.17 -17.14
N ARG A 79 9.37 -19.98 -17.14
CA ARG A 79 8.96 -19.34 -15.88
C ARG A 79 7.97 -20.27 -15.18
N LYS A 80 8.35 -20.74 -13.99
CA LYS A 80 7.48 -21.56 -13.13
C LYS A 80 6.15 -20.84 -12.92
N ARG A 81 5.04 -21.55 -13.18
CA ARG A 81 3.68 -21.03 -12.97
C ARG A 81 3.47 -20.68 -11.49
N ARG A 82 3.27 -19.40 -11.18
CA ARG A 82 3.05 -18.89 -9.81
C ARG A 82 1.56 -18.93 -9.49
N LYS A 83 1.13 -19.98 -8.81
CA LYS A 83 -0.30 -20.20 -8.48
C LYS A 83 -0.79 -19.35 -7.31
N GLN A 84 0.09 -18.79 -6.49
CA GLN A 84 -0.28 -17.97 -5.34
C GLN A 84 -0.22 -16.49 -5.70
N LEU A 85 -1.15 -15.71 -5.15
CA LEU A 85 -1.24 -14.27 -5.34
C LEU A 85 -0.79 -13.54 -4.07
N LEU A 86 0.07 -12.54 -4.23
CA LEU A 86 0.45 -11.59 -3.19
C LEU A 86 -0.10 -10.22 -3.56
N PHE A 87 -0.86 -9.61 -2.64
CA PHE A 87 -1.22 -8.21 -2.74
C PHE A 87 -0.28 -7.36 -1.90
N SER A 88 0.53 -6.54 -2.57
CA SER A 88 1.48 -5.62 -1.95
C SER A 88 0.80 -4.30 -1.64
N HIS A 89 0.27 -4.18 -0.41
CA HIS A 89 -0.57 -3.06 -0.01
C HIS A 89 0.22 -1.76 0.22
N PHE A 90 -0.04 -0.73 -0.59
CA PHE A 90 0.39 0.66 -0.34
C PHE A 90 -0.66 1.45 0.47
N PRO A 91 -0.31 2.01 1.65
CA PRO A 91 -1.24 2.76 2.49
C PRO A 91 -1.93 3.90 1.73
N LYS A 92 -3.20 4.19 2.05
CA LYS A 92 -3.98 5.31 1.49
C LYS A 92 -4.18 5.32 -0.04
N ALA A 93 -3.83 4.22 -0.72
CA ALA A 93 -4.06 4.05 -2.15
C ALA A 93 -5.24 3.08 -2.44
N GLY A 94 -6.35 3.21 -1.72
CA GLY A 94 -7.58 2.44 -2.01
C GLY A 94 -7.52 0.94 -1.68
N GLY A 95 -6.48 0.48 -0.99
CA GLY A 95 -6.24 -0.95 -0.83
C GLY A 95 -7.28 -1.73 -0.02
N SER A 96 -8.15 -1.09 0.77
CA SER A 96 -9.31 -1.75 1.39
C SER A 96 -10.31 -2.28 0.35
N GLU A 97 -10.54 -1.51 -0.72
CA GLU A 97 -11.43 -1.93 -1.80
C GLU A 97 -10.81 -3.08 -2.58
N ILE A 98 -9.51 -2.98 -2.91
CA ILE A 98 -8.79 -4.05 -3.62
C ILE A 98 -8.76 -5.33 -2.77
N LYS A 99 -8.52 -5.25 -1.46
CA LYS A 99 -8.61 -6.41 -0.54
C LYS A 99 -10.00 -7.06 -0.62
N THR A 100 -11.06 -6.25 -0.64
CA THR A 100 -12.43 -6.74 -0.76
C THR A 100 -12.64 -7.47 -2.09
N ILE A 101 -12.19 -6.89 -3.21
CA ILE A 101 -12.23 -7.52 -4.53
C ILE A 101 -11.50 -8.86 -4.50
N LEU A 102 -10.23 -8.87 -4.11
CA LEU A 102 -9.38 -10.07 -4.12
C LEU A 102 -9.94 -11.19 -3.23
N SER A 103 -10.44 -10.85 -2.05
CA SER A 103 -11.03 -11.84 -1.12
C SER A 103 -12.25 -12.56 -1.72
N ARG A 104 -13.07 -11.87 -2.51
CA ARG A 104 -14.27 -12.43 -3.14
C ARG A 104 -13.92 -13.31 -4.34
N VAL A 105 -12.89 -12.94 -5.09
CA VAL A 105 -12.64 -13.51 -6.42
C VAL A 105 -11.54 -14.56 -6.42
N VAL A 106 -10.50 -14.43 -5.59
CA VAL A 106 -9.47 -15.48 -5.44
C VAL A 106 -9.91 -16.52 -4.41
N GLY A 107 -10.72 -16.10 -3.44
CA GLY A 107 -11.18 -16.92 -2.33
C GLY A 107 -10.08 -17.20 -1.29
N GLY A 108 -10.49 -17.73 -0.14
CA GLY A 108 -9.61 -18.00 1.01
C GLY A 108 -9.70 -16.90 2.08
N GLN A 109 -9.30 -17.25 3.31
CA GLN A 109 -9.11 -16.26 4.37
C GLN A 109 -7.91 -15.37 4.00
N ILE A 110 -8.07 -14.06 4.21
CA ILE A 110 -6.96 -13.12 4.05
C ILE A 110 -6.01 -13.35 5.21
N GLU A 111 -4.85 -13.94 4.93
CA GLU A 111 -3.79 -14.01 5.93
C GLU A 111 -2.87 -12.79 5.77
N ILE A 112 -2.80 -11.97 6.82
CA ILE A 112 -1.81 -10.90 6.95
C ILE A 112 -0.57 -11.55 7.53
N HIS A 113 0.55 -11.50 6.80
CA HIS A 113 1.80 -12.08 7.26
C HIS A 113 2.93 -11.06 7.24
N GLY A 114 3.97 -11.35 8.01
CA GLY A 114 5.23 -10.64 7.94
C GLY A 114 6.22 -11.34 6.99
N GLY A 115 6.99 -10.57 6.20
CA GLY A 115 7.91 -10.97 5.13
C GLY A 115 8.74 -12.24 5.37
N ARG A 116 9.23 -12.45 6.59
CA ARG A 116 10.06 -13.63 6.94
C ARG A 116 9.23 -14.89 7.25
N GLU A 117 7.99 -14.76 7.67
CA GLU A 117 7.10 -15.88 7.99
C GLU A 117 6.50 -16.54 6.72
N TYR A 118 6.57 -15.86 5.56
CA TYR A 118 6.01 -16.36 4.30
C TYR A 118 6.72 -17.60 3.77
N LEU A 119 8.05 -17.66 3.82
CA LEU A 119 8.80 -18.73 3.15
C LEU A 119 8.65 -20.08 3.86
N SER A 120 8.50 -20.08 5.19
CA SER A 120 8.25 -21.30 5.95
C SER A 120 6.83 -21.83 5.69
N ARG A 121 5.84 -20.95 5.56
CA ARG A 121 4.43 -21.33 5.32
C ARG A 121 4.08 -21.61 3.85
N TYR A 122 4.86 -21.09 2.89
CA TYR A 122 4.66 -21.36 1.46
C TYR A 122 4.58 -22.87 1.15
N ARG A 123 5.33 -23.69 1.90
CA ARG A 123 5.33 -25.16 1.75
C ARG A 123 4.14 -25.85 2.43
N ALA A 124 3.49 -25.19 3.40
CA ALA A 124 2.54 -25.82 4.30
C ALA A 124 1.07 -25.56 3.97
N ASN A 125 0.73 -24.52 3.19
CA ASN A 125 -0.64 -24.03 3.15
C ASN A 125 -1.29 -24.00 1.75
N LYS A 126 -2.60 -24.28 1.70
CA LYS A 126 -3.46 -24.25 0.50
C LYS A 126 -3.97 -22.83 0.16
N THR A 127 -3.55 -21.82 0.91
CA THR A 127 -3.99 -20.43 0.70
C THR A 127 -3.54 -19.93 -0.67
N LYS A 128 -4.51 -19.42 -1.44
CA LYS A 128 -4.29 -18.90 -2.80
C LYS A 128 -3.90 -17.42 -2.79
N TYR A 129 -4.12 -16.72 -1.68
CA TYR A 129 -4.02 -15.28 -1.56
C TYR A 129 -3.32 -14.87 -0.26
N PHE A 130 -2.37 -13.94 -0.39
CA PHE A 130 -1.56 -13.38 0.68
C PHE A 130 -1.63 -11.86 0.66
N LEU A 131 -1.70 -11.26 1.85
CA LEU A 131 -1.65 -9.81 2.02
C LEU A 131 -0.31 -9.42 2.64
N GLN A 132 0.48 -8.60 1.94
CA GLN A 132 1.69 -8.01 2.47
C GLN A 132 1.36 -6.92 3.50
N ASN A 133 2.04 -6.93 4.64
CA ASN A 133 1.97 -5.84 5.60
C ASN A 133 2.42 -4.51 4.96
N GLU A 134 1.76 -3.41 5.35
CA GLU A 134 2.00 -2.05 4.88
C GLU A 134 3.46 -1.61 5.01
N GLY A 135 4.10 -1.92 6.14
CA GLY A 135 5.48 -1.50 6.43
C GLY A 135 6.57 -2.32 5.73
N GLN A 136 6.21 -3.34 4.93
CA GLN A 136 7.21 -4.26 4.38
C GLN A 136 7.54 -3.97 2.92
N THR A 137 8.82 -3.83 2.62
CA THR A 137 9.34 -3.74 1.25
C THR A 137 9.06 -5.04 0.48
N LEU A 138 8.63 -4.90 -0.76
CA LEU A 138 8.50 -6.00 -1.71
C LEU A 138 9.90 -6.44 -2.17
N THR A 139 10.29 -7.65 -1.80
CA THR A 139 11.60 -8.21 -2.20
C THR A 139 11.50 -8.97 -3.53
N PRO A 140 12.59 -9.05 -4.31
CA PRO A 140 12.64 -9.86 -5.52
C PRO A 140 12.25 -11.33 -5.30
N ASP A 141 12.61 -11.89 -4.14
CA ASP A 141 12.28 -13.27 -3.78
C ASP A 141 10.78 -13.51 -3.72
N LEU A 142 10.00 -12.57 -3.21
CA LEU A 142 8.54 -12.69 -3.19
C LEU A 142 7.98 -12.79 -4.61
N LYS A 143 8.53 -12.03 -5.56
CA LYS A 143 8.10 -12.12 -6.96
C LYS A 143 8.40 -13.48 -7.59
N TYR A 144 9.43 -14.18 -7.12
CA TYR A 144 9.73 -15.53 -7.59
C TYR A 144 8.63 -16.54 -7.21
N PHE A 145 8.06 -16.41 -6.00
CA PHE A 145 7.05 -17.35 -5.49
C PHE A 145 5.61 -16.94 -5.80
N PHE A 146 5.34 -15.64 -5.90
CA PHE A 146 3.99 -15.10 -5.98
C PHE A 146 3.74 -14.30 -7.26
N PHE A 147 2.50 -14.31 -7.72
CA PHE A 147 2.00 -13.25 -8.60
C PHE A 147 1.74 -12.01 -7.77
N VAL A 148 2.48 -10.94 -8.02
CA VAL A 148 2.37 -9.73 -7.24
C VAL A 148 1.45 -8.74 -7.92
N ILE A 149 0.33 -8.45 -7.27
CA ILE A 149 -0.47 -7.26 -7.55
C ILE A 149 -0.02 -6.17 -6.58
N ALA A 150 0.45 -5.06 -7.13
CA ALA A 150 0.70 -3.83 -6.39
C ALA A 150 -0.31 -2.77 -6.82
N HIS A 151 -0.39 -1.68 -6.07
CA HIS A 151 -1.31 -0.61 -6.40
C HIS A 151 -0.75 0.76 -6.06
N VAL A 152 -1.23 1.75 -6.79
CA VAL A 152 -0.83 3.16 -6.72
C VAL A 152 -2.05 4.05 -6.76
N ARG A 153 -1.83 5.34 -6.49
CA ARG A 153 -2.84 6.39 -6.50
C ARG A 153 -2.19 7.66 -7.01
N SER A 154 -2.93 8.55 -7.67
CA SER A 154 -2.33 9.80 -8.10
C SER A 154 -1.67 10.55 -6.93
N PRO A 155 -0.52 11.22 -7.12
CA PRO A 155 0.20 11.89 -6.04
C PRO A 155 -0.70 12.85 -5.24
N CYS A 156 -1.53 13.64 -5.92
CA CYS A 156 -2.48 14.54 -5.25
C CYS A 156 -3.53 13.82 -4.41
N ASN A 157 -4.18 12.78 -4.96
CA ASN A 157 -5.19 12.04 -4.22
C ASN A 157 -4.57 11.28 -3.03
N TYR A 158 -3.35 10.77 -3.18
CA TYR A 158 -2.60 10.13 -2.10
C TYR A 158 -2.27 11.12 -0.98
N LEU A 159 -1.68 12.26 -1.32
CA LEU A 159 -1.24 13.26 -0.34
C LEU A 159 -2.44 13.87 0.39
N LEU A 160 -3.51 14.20 -0.33
CA LEU A 160 -4.75 14.65 0.28
C LEU A 160 -5.34 13.62 1.23
N SER A 161 -5.41 12.34 0.81
CA SER A 161 -5.92 11.28 1.67
C SER A 161 -5.04 11.03 2.90
N SER A 162 -3.73 11.23 2.78
CA SER A 162 -2.78 11.10 3.88
C SER A 162 -2.91 12.27 4.86
N TRP A 163 -2.96 13.50 4.34
CA TRP A 163 -3.12 14.72 5.14
C TRP A 163 -4.45 14.71 5.88
N THR A 164 -5.57 14.46 5.20
CA THR A 164 -6.91 14.41 5.82
C THR A 164 -7.05 13.31 6.87
N TYR A 165 -6.39 12.16 6.67
CA TYR A 165 -6.33 11.10 7.68
C TYR A 165 -5.54 11.55 8.92
N GLY A 166 -4.43 12.27 8.70
CA GLY A 166 -3.67 12.91 9.76
C GLY A 166 -4.38 14.06 10.45
N SER A 167 -5.21 14.84 9.74
CA SER A 167 -6.09 15.87 10.33
C SER A 167 -7.10 15.28 11.32
N GLY A 168 -7.43 14.00 11.17
CA GLY A 168 -8.18 13.22 12.16
C GLY A 168 -7.35 12.64 13.31
N GLY A 169 -6.06 12.99 13.43
CA GLY A 169 -5.14 12.49 14.44
C GLY A 169 -4.64 11.07 14.19
N LYS A 170 -4.60 10.60 12.93
CA LYS A 170 -4.33 9.19 12.61
C LYS A 170 -3.19 8.99 11.61
N GLY A 171 -2.55 7.83 11.71
CA GLY A 171 -1.60 7.31 10.73
C GLY A 171 -0.15 7.75 10.93
N ASP A 172 0.77 7.03 10.28
CA ASP A 172 2.20 7.19 10.54
C ASP A 172 2.72 8.59 10.18
N VAL A 173 2.22 9.18 9.09
CA VAL A 173 2.69 10.52 8.66
C VAL A 173 2.32 11.59 9.69
N TYR A 174 1.12 11.46 10.28
CA TYR A 174 0.73 12.30 11.41
C TYR A 174 1.71 12.13 12.55
N ASN A 175 2.00 10.90 12.97
CA ASN A 175 2.91 10.63 14.07
C ASN A 175 4.33 11.18 13.82
N MET A 176 4.82 11.08 12.57
CA MET A 176 6.15 11.55 12.16
C MET A 176 6.27 13.08 12.04
N THR A 177 5.17 13.80 11.78
CA THR A 177 5.21 15.25 11.62
C THR A 177 5.36 15.92 12.98
N LYS A 178 6.43 16.70 13.19
CA LYS A 178 6.71 17.37 14.48
C LYS A 178 5.68 18.45 14.78
N ASP A 179 5.42 19.32 13.83
CA ASP A 179 4.42 20.37 13.96
C ASP A 179 3.02 19.82 13.63
N LYS A 180 2.14 19.67 14.63
CA LYS A 180 0.74 19.25 14.39
C LYS A 180 -0.16 20.41 13.94
N SER A 181 0.37 21.64 13.90
CA SER A 181 -0.37 22.82 13.48
C SER A 181 -0.68 22.79 11.97
N VAL A 182 0.14 22.13 11.15
CA VAL A 182 -0.07 22.04 9.69
C VAL A 182 -1.21 21.09 9.28
N TYR A 183 -1.92 20.48 10.24
CA TYR A 183 -3.07 19.63 9.99
C TYR A 183 -4.39 20.39 10.10
N GLY A 184 -5.33 20.04 9.22
CA GLY A 184 -6.65 20.65 9.14
C GLY A 184 -7.45 20.49 10.44
N LYS A 185 -8.31 21.47 10.73
CA LYS A 185 -9.07 21.55 11.98
C LYS A 185 -10.56 21.31 11.79
N THR A 186 -11.13 21.77 10.68
CA THR A 186 -12.58 21.77 10.49
C THR A 186 -12.96 20.93 9.27
N PRO A 187 -13.39 19.66 9.45
CA PRO A 187 -13.88 18.84 8.36
C PRO A 187 -14.94 19.58 7.51
N PRO A 188 -14.91 19.46 6.18
CA PRO A 188 -14.07 18.55 5.39
C PRO A 188 -12.64 19.08 5.15
N TYR A 189 -12.18 20.11 5.85
CA TYR A 189 -10.84 20.68 5.78
C TYR A 189 -10.54 21.49 4.51
N ASN A 190 -11.58 22.08 3.90
CA ASN A 190 -11.47 22.86 2.66
C ASN A 190 -11.78 24.37 2.86
N ASN A 191 -11.80 24.86 4.11
CA ASN A 191 -11.82 26.30 4.39
C ASN A 191 -10.42 26.91 4.18
N THR A 192 -10.33 28.23 4.03
CA THR A 192 -9.09 28.95 3.74
C THR A 192 -7.93 28.58 4.68
N ASP A 193 -8.16 28.62 5.99
CA ASP A 193 -7.12 28.31 6.99
C ASP A 193 -6.59 26.87 6.84
N ASP A 194 -7.48 25.92 6.58
CA ASP A 194 -7.10 24.51 6.38
C ASP A 194 -6.37 24.29 5.04
N LEU A 195 -6.67 25.08 4.01
CA LEU A 195 -5.93 25.06 2.73
C LEU A 195 -4.53 25.67 2.87
N ASP A 196 -4.37 26.69 3.72
CA ASP A 196 -3.05 27.23 4.06
C ASP A 196 -2.22 26.21 4.84
N ARG A 197 -2.84 25.52 5.81
CA ARG A 197 -2.21 24.41 6.54
C ARG A 197 -1.82 23.26 5.61
N LEU A 198 -2.68 22.89 4.66
CA LEU A 198 -2.34 21.90 3.63
C LEU A 198 -1.12 22.35 2.82
N THR A 199 -1.03 23.63 2.45
CA THR A 199 0.12 24.16 1.71
C THR A 199 1.41 24.02 2.50
N LEU A 200 1.41 24.39 3.79
CA LEU A 200 2.56 24.22 4.68
C LEU A 200 2.93 22.74 4.82
N TRP A 201 1.94 21.87 5.04
CA TRP A 201 2.17 20.43 5.14
C TRP A 201 2.79 19.85 3.88
N LEU A 202 2.32 20.26 2.69
CA LEU A 202 2.88 19.83 1.40
C LEU A 202 4.33 20.29 1.22
N GLN A 203 4.69 21.47 1.73
CA GLN A 203 6.05 22.00 1.69
C GLN A 203 7.00 21.21 2.61
N ASP A 204 6.54 20.84 3.80
CA ASP A 204 7.33 20.07 4.77
C ASP A 204 7.45 18.60 4.38
N ASN A 205 6.43 18.06 3.70
CA ASN A 205 6.37 16.66 3.29
C ASN A 205 6.64 16.47 1.79
N LYS A 206 7.46 17.33 1.19
CA LYS A 206 7.94 17.16 -0.19
C LYS A 206 8.49 15.75 -0.35
N LYS A 207 8.12 15.08 -1.45
CA LYS A 207 8.55 13.72 -1.79
C LYS A 207 8.07 12.62 -0.83
N ILE A 208 7.20 12.86 0.16
CA ILE A 208 6.78 11.79 1.08
C ILE A 208 6.12 10.61 0.32
N TYR A 209 5.35 10.91 -0.73
CA TYR A 209 4.76 9.91 -1.60
C TYR A 209 5.84 9.09 -2.33
N SER A 210 6.75 9.77 -3.05
CA SER A 210 7.86 9.09 -3.75
C SER A 210 8.75 8.30 -2.82
N LYS A 211 9.14 8.83 -1.66
CA LYS A 211 9.97 8.13 -0.66
C LYS A 211 9.29 6.84 -0.19
N ARG A 212 7.99 6.88 0.10
CA ARG A 212 7.24 5.70 0.54
C ARG A 212 7.07 4.67 -0.58
N LEU A 213 6.84 5.10 -1.82
CA LEU A 213 6.81 4.19 -2.98
C LEU A 213 8.18 3.54 -3.20
N ILE A 214 9.25 4.33 -3.19
CA ILE A 214 10.64 3.86 -3.29
C ILE A 214 10.88 2.80 -2.22
N TYR A 215 10.68 3.15 -0.95
CA TYR A 215 10.86 2.20 0.14
C TYR A 215 10.03 0.91 0.00
N LYS A 216 8.79 1.03 -0.50
CA LYS A 216 7.87 -0.10 -0.62
C LYS A 216 8.23 -1.04 -1.77
N TYR A 217 8.55 -0.49 -2.93
CA TYR A 217 8.57 -1.24 -4.20
C TYR A 217 9.94 -1.27 -4.87
N PHE A 218 10.84 -0.36 -4.50
CA PHE A 218 12.12 -0.18 -5.17
C PHE A 218 13.25 -0.44 -4.18
N LYS A 219 14.29 -1.15 -4.62
CA LYS A 219 15.45 -1.39 -3.76
C LYS A 219 16.14 -0.05 -3.52
N THR A 220 16.32 0.32 -2.24
CA THR A 220 16.75 1.67 -1.83
C THR A 220 18.12 2.09 -2.35
N THR A 221 18.98 1.15 -2.76
CA THR A 221 20.37 1.45 -3.14
C THR A 221 20.52 1.99 -4.56
N ASN A 222 19.65 1.60 -5.52
CA ASN A 222 19.79 1.96 -6.94
C ASN A 222 18.44 2.34 -7.58
N TRP A 223 17.54 2.99 -6.83
CA TRP A 223 16.19 3.26 -7.30
C TRP A 223 16.17 4.08 -8.61
N GLU A 224 17.10 5.02 -8.83
CA GLU A 224 17.18 5.81 -10.06
C GLU A 224 17.36 4.96 -11.33
N THR A 225 18.06 3.82 -11.24
CA THR A 225 18.28 2.90 -12.38
C THR A 225 17.31 1.70 -12.38
N ASP A 226 16.72 1.39 -11.22
CA ASP A 226 15.83 0.23 -11.02
C ASP A 226 14.34 0.62 -10.88
N LEU A 227 14.00 1.88 -11.14
CA LEU A 227 12.63 2.40 -11.22
C LEU A 227 11.87 1.81 -12.41
N THR A 228 11.68 0.51 -12.37
CA THR A 228 10.98 -0.24 -13.39
C THR A 228 9.66 -0.72 -12.83
N LEU A 229 8.60 -0.66 -13.64
CA LEU A 229 7.31 -1.27 -13.35
C LEU A 229 7.39 -2.80 -13.11
N LYS A 230 8.60 -3.39 -13.17
CA LYS A 230 8.88 -4.81 -12.97
C LYS A 230 8.90 -5.21 -11.49
N SER A 231 8.78 -4.32 -10.51
CA SER A 231 8.69 -4.74 -9.10
C SER A 231 7.42 -5.54 -8.81
N ALA A 232 6.32 -5.25 -9.52
CA ALA A 232 5.10 -6.05 -9.52
C ALA A 232 4.87 -6.78 -10.86
N ASP A 233 3.96 -7.76 -10.88
CA ASP A 233 3.48 -8.36 -12.13
C ASP A 233 2.33 -7.56 -12.75
N CYS A 234 1.59 -6.86 -11.91
CA CYS A 234 0.50 -5.99 -12.31
C CYS A 234 0.33 -4.84 -11.31
N TRP A 235 -0.01 -3.67 -11.84
CA TRP A 235 -0.28 -2.46 -11.08
C TRP A 235 -1.75 -2.09 -11.19
N VAL A 236 -2.34 -1.70 -10.07
CA VAL A 236 -3.70 -1.18 -9.98
C VAL A 236 -3.67 0.30 -9.62
N HIS A 237 -4.25 1.14 -10.46
CA HIS A 237 -4.49 2.54 -10.15
C HIS A 237 -5.79 2.66 -9.34
N THR A 238 -5.79 3.48 -8.29
CA THR A 238 -6.97 3.69 -7.43
C THR A 238 -8.12 4.33 -8.20
N GLU A 239 -7.80 5.04 -9.28
CA GLU A 239 -8.75 5.64 -10.19
C GLU A 239 -9.44 4.57 -11.08
N MET A 240 -8.86 3.37 -11.18
CA MET A 240 -9.28 2.27 -12.05
C MET A 240 -9.59 0.97 -11.27
N LEU A 241 -10.30 1.10 -10.13
CA LEU A 241 -10.54 0.00 -9.17
C LEU A 241 -11.35 -1.19 -9.70
N ILE A 242 -11.95 -1.12 -10.88
CA ILE A 242 -12.56 -2.27 -11.56
C ILE A 242 -11.69 -2.75 -12.72
N TYR A 243 -11.31 -1.84 -13.61
CA TYR A 243 -10.57 -2.15 -14.82
C TYR A 243 -9.23 -2.83 -14.54
N ASP A 244 -8.41 -2.22 -13.69
CA ASP A 244 -7.06 -2.74 -13.43
C ASP A 244 -7.09 -4.07 -12.68
N PRO A 245 -7.86 -4.25 -11.58
CA PRO A 245 -7.95 -5.55 -10.93
C PRO A 245 -8.45 -6.65 -11.86
N MET A 246 -9.43 -6.37 -12.74
CA MET A 246 -9.88 -7.35 -13.72
C MET A 246 -8.72 -7.80 -14.63
N ASN A 247 -7.96 -6.85 -15.17
CA ASN A 247 -6.82 -7.16 -16.04
C ASN A 247 -5.69 -7.89 -15.30
N CYS A 248 -5.41 -7.50 -14.06
CA CYS A 248 -4.46 -8.22 -13.22
C CYS A 248 -4.89 -9.66 -12.94
N LEU A 249 -6.19 -9.88 -12.68
CA LEU A 249 -6.74 -11.22 -12.44
C LEU A 249 -6.74 -12.10 -13.70
N LYS A 250 -6.99 -11.54 -14.89
CA LYS A 250 -6.82 -12.26 -16.17
C LYS A 250 -5.37 -12.71 -16.37
N ARG A 251 -4.39 -11.85 -16.06
CA ARG A 251 -2.96 -12.21 -16.12
C ARG A 251 -2.60 -13.28 -15.11
N TYR A 252 -3.13 -13.18 -13.89
CA TYR A 252 -2.95 -14.17 -12.83
C TYR A 252 -3.52 -15.55 -13.23
N GLU A 253 -4.72 -15.60 -13.80
CA GLU A 253 -5.35 -16.84 -14.29
C GLU A 253 -4.56 -17.47 -15.44
N LYS A 254 -4.07 -16.67 -16.39
CA LYS A 254 -3.27 -17.15 -17.54
C LYS A 254 -2.01 -17.92 -17.13
N GLN A 255 -1.45 -17.64 -15.96
CA GLN A 255 -0.29 -18.37 -15.42
C GLN A 255 -0.67 -19.48 -14.43
N GLY A 256 -1.94 -19.88 -14.37
CA GLY A 256 -2.45 -20.98 -13.55
C GLY A 256 -2.99 -20.57 -12.18
N GLY A 257 -3.22 -19.26 -11.96
CA GLY A 257 -4.03 -18.77 -10.86
C GLY A 257 -5.51 -19.16 -10.99
N TYR A 258 -6.29 -19.02 -9.93
CA TYR A 258 -7.72 -19.31 -9.94
C TYR A 258 -8.53 -18.07 -9.59
N VAL A 259 -9.54 -17.75 -10.41
CA VAL A 259 -10.41 -16.59 -10.24
C VAL A 259 -11.87 -17.02 -10.38
N LYS A 260 -12.70 -16.60 -9.42
CA LYS A 260 -14.16 -16.72 -9.41
C LYS A 260 -14.78 -15.54 -10.15
N TRP A 261 -14.78 -15.59 -11.48
CA TRP A 261 -15.27 -14.49 -12.32
C TRP A 261 -16.73 -14.12 -12.07
N GLU A 262 -17.57 -15.09 -11.70
CA GLU A 262 -18.94 -14.89 -11.28
C GLU A 262 -19.06 -13.99 -10.04
N ASN A 263 -18.07 -14.04 -9.13
CA ASN A 263 -18.01 -13.14 -7.99
C ASN A 263 -17.51 -11.76 -8.41
N PHE A 264 -16.57 -11.68 -9.35
CA PHE A 264 -16.06 -10.41 -9.86
C PHE A 264 -17.18 -9.59 -10.52
N ARG A 265 -18.03 -10.21 -11.36
CA ARG A 265 -19.18 -9.56 -12.01
C ARG A 265 -20.20 -8.98 -11.03
N LYS A 266 -20.30 -9.54 -9.82
CA LYS A 266 -21.22 -9.08 -8.76
C LYS A 266 -20.65 -7.94 -7.93
N ILE A 267 -19.39 -7.55 -8.15
CA ILE A 267 -18.76 -6.45 -7.42
C ILE A 267 -19.34 -5.14 -7.93
N LYS A 268 -20.19 -4.54 -7.09
CA LYS A 268 -20.47 -3.12 -7.16
C LYS A 268 -19.40 -2.44 -6.32
N THR A 269 -18.55 -1.62 -6.93
CA THR A 269 -17.64 -0.79 -6.13
C THR A 269 -18.50 0.05 -5.21
N ARG A 270 -18.26 -0.08 -3.90
CA ARG A 270 -18.82 0.91 -2.99
C ARG A 270 -17.97 2.16 -3.17
N ARG A 271 -18.57 3.35 -3.00
CA ARG A 271 -17.75 4.55 -2.82
C ARG A 271 -16.73 4.21 -1.74
N ALA A 272 -15.44 4.32 -2.10
CA ALA A 272 -14.32 4.08 -1.20
C ALA A 272 -14.62 4.76 0.13
N ASN A 273 -14.32 4.09 1.25
CA ASN A 273 -14.54 4.57 2.62
C ASN A 273 -14.48 6.10 2.64
N PRO A 274 -15.64 6.80 2.75
CA PRO A 274 -15.67 8.24 2.53
C PRO A 274 -14.71 8.85 3.54
N SER A 275 -13.61 9.37 3.06
CA SER A 275 -12.74 10.21 3.86
C SER A 275 -13.51 11.49 4.16
N ASN A 276 -13.20 12.12 5.30
CA ASN A 276 -13.78 13.40 5.70
C ASN A 276 -13.19 14.56 4.86
N HIS A 277 -13.20 14.42 3.53
CA HIS A 277 -12.74 15.44 2.60
C HIS A 277 -13.68 15.52 1.41
N SER A 278 -13.79 16.73 0.85
CA SER A 278 -14.56 17.03 -0.36
C SER A 278 -13.85 16.51 -1.62
N GLN A 279 -14.18 17.02 -2.80
CA GLN A 279 -13.55 16.58 -4.04
C GLN A 279 -12.11 17.11 -4.13
N CYS A 280 -11.22 16.39 -4.83
CA CYS A 280 -9.81 16.77 -4.95
C CYS A 280 -9.63 18.23 -5.41
N LYS A 281 -10.46 18.69 -6.37
CA LYS A 281 -10.40 20.06 -6.90
C LYS A 281 -10.64 21.15 -5.86
N ASP A 282 -11.27 20.82 -4.74
CA ASP A 282 -11.51 21.77 -3.65
C ASP A 282 -10.23 22.06 -2.84
N TYR A 283 -9.18 21.25 -3.02
CA TYR A 283 -7.92 21.34 -2.24
C TYR A 283 -6.70 21.74 -3.07
N PHE A 284 -6.79 21.72 -4.39
CA PHE A 284 -5.63 21.94 -5.26
C PHE A 284 -5.92 23.02 -6.30
N ASP A 285 -5.49 24.24 -5.97
CA ASP A 285 -5.26 25.27 -6.98
C ASP A 285 -4.02 24.94 -7.83
N GLU A 286 -3.78 25.70 -8.91
CA GLU A 286 -2.66 25.46 -9.82
C GLU A 286 -1.29 25.47 -9.11
N LYS A 287 -1.12 26.30 -8.08
CA LYS A 287 0.11 26.37 -7.28
C LYS A 287 0.34 25.09 -6.49
N ARG A 288 -0.68 24.57 -5.82
CA ARG A 288 -0.61 23.32 -5.04
C ARG A 288 -0.48 22.10 -5.96
N LYS A 289 -1.15 22.09 -7.12
CA LYS A 289 -0.94 21.06 -8.16
C LYS A 289 0.52 21.03 -8.59
N ALA A 290 1.08 22.18 -8.98
CA ALA A 290 2.47 22.28 -9.39
C ALA A 290 3.44 21.84 -8.27
N LEU A 291 3.18 22.23 -7.03
CA LEU A 291 3.99 21.80 -5.87
C LEU A 291 4.03 20.27 -5.73
N VAL A 292 2.87 19.61 -5.82
CA VAL A 292 2.79 18.14 -5.71
C VAL A 292 3.45 17.46 -6.91
N MET A 293 3.09 17.88 -8.12
CA MET A 293 3.58 17.23 -9.35
C MET A 293 5.08 17.41 -9.52
N ASN A 294 5.62 18.61 -9.29
CA ASN A 294 7.06 18.85 -9.39
C ASN A 294 7.84 18.08 -8.30
N SER A 295 7.31 18.02 -7.07
CA SER A 295 8.01 17.30 -6.00
C SER A 295 7.95 15.77 -6.16
N ASN A 296 6.98 15.22 -6.90
CA ASN A 296 6.82 13.78 -7.11
C ASN A 296 6.91 13.37 -8.59
N LYS A 297 7.61 14.18 -9.40
CA LYS A 297 7.68 14.05 -10.86
C LYS A 297 8.04 12.64 -11.31
N ASP A 298 9.09 12.05 -10.74
CA ASP A 298 9.58 10.72 -11.12
C ASP A 298 8.47 9.65 -11.01
N MET A 299 7.69 9.67 -9.92
CA MET A 299 6.59 8.71 -9.74
C MET A 299 5.39 9.05 -10.61
N ALA A 300 5.13 10.34 -10.83
CA ALA A 300 4.08 10.76 -11.74
C ALA A 300 4.36 10.24 -13.16
N GLU A 301 5.58 10.42 -13.66
CA GLU A 301 5.99 9.95 -14.99
C GLU A 301 5.93 8.42 -15.11
N ILE A 302 6.45 7.68 -14.11
CA ILE A 302 6.46 6.20 -14.12
C ILE A 302 5.06 5.60 -14.21
N PHE A 303 4.09 6.22 -13.53
CA PHE A 303 2.71 5.74 -13.49
C PHE A 303 1.77 6.52 -14.43
N GLY A 304 2.31 7.37 -15.30
CA GLY A 304 1.52 8.11 -16.30
C GLY A 304 0.53 9.12 -15.73
N TYR A 305 0.82 9.71 -14.56
CA TYR A 305 0.03 10.80 -14.00
C TYR A 305 0.49 12.14 -14.57
N GLU A 306 -0.32 12.73 -15.45
CA GLU A 306 -0.01 14.02 -16.07
C GLU A 306 -0.41 15.21 -15.20
N THR A 307 -1.52 15.08 -14.46
CA THR A 307 -2.06 16.16 -13.64
C THR A 307 -2.72 15.64 -12.36
N CYS A 308 -3.02 16.58 -11.49
CA CYS A 308 -3.74 16.35 -10.24
C CYS A 308 -5.25 16.40 -10.47
N CYS A 309 -5.97 15.64 -9.64
CA CYS A 309 -7.43 15.68 -9.60
C CYS A 309 -8.07 15.44 -10.96
N THR A 310 -7.49 14.55 -11.77
CA THR A 310 -8.23 14.02 -12.92
C THR A 310 -9.54 13.48 -12.39
N GLU A 311 -10.65 14.10 -12.79
CA GLU A 311 -11.96 13.54 -12.53
C GLU A 311 -11.93 12.12 -13.09
N ASN A 312 -12.68 11.19 -12.49
CA ASN A 312 -12.66 9.76 -12.85
C ASN A 312 -13.05 9.45 -14.31
N ASN A 313 -13.05 10.46 -15.19
CA ASN A 313 -12.84 10.38 -16.62
C ASN A 313 -11.44 9.83 -16.98
N ALA A 314 -10.91 8.88 -16.21
CA ALA A 314 -10.20 7.79 -16.85
C ALA A 314 -11.27 7.09 -17.70
N THR A 315 -11.58 7.68 -18.85
CA THR A 315 -12.48 7.12 -19.84
C THR A 315 -11.97 5.72 -20.02
N LEU A 316 -12.76 4.75 -19.57
CA LEU A 316 -12.40 3.36 -19.74
C LEU A 316 -12.02 3.22 -21.21
N PRO A 317 -10.88 2.57 -21.53
CA PRO A 317 -10.42 2.51 -22.91
C PRO A 317 -11.58 2.09 -23.80
N ALA A 318 -11.78 2.81 -24.91
CA ALA A 318 -12.95 2.65 -25.78
C ALA A 318 -13.19 1.16 -26.05
N GLY A 319 -14.43 0.70 -25.83
CA GLY A 319 -14.81 -0.71 -25.93
C GLY A 319 -14.77 -1.51 -24.62
N PHE A 320 -14.40 -0.92 -23.48
CA PHE A 320 -14.48 -1.63 -22.20
C PHE A 320 -15.91 -2.00 -21.81
N GLU A 321 -16.89 -1.11 -22.04
CA GLU A 321 -18.30 -1.42 -21.75
C GLU A 321 -18.78 -2.60 -22.60
N GLU A 322 -18.39 -2.65 -23.87
CA GLU A 322 -18.74 -3.73 -24.80
C GLU A 322 -18.09 -5.07 -24.41
N LEU A 323 -16.84 -5.05 -23.94
CA LEU A 323 -16.18 -6.23 -23.35
C LEU A 323 -16.82 -6.68 -22.03
N TRP A 324 -17.44 -5.76 -21.29
CA TRP A 324 -18.12 -6.08 -20.04
C TRP A 324 -19.53 -6.63 -20.27
N THR A 325 -20.26 -6.12 -21.27
CA THR A 325 -21.62 -6.57 -21.60
C THR A 325 -21.65 -7.89 -22.36
N ASN A 326 -20.71 -8.14 -23.28
CA ASN A 326 -20.69 -9.36 -24.12
C ASN A 326 -20.27 -10.65 -23.38
N HIS A 327 -20.01 -10.57 -22.07
CA HIS A 327 -19.73 -11.71 -21.21
C HIS A 327 -20.77 -11.91 -20.09
N ASN A 328 -21.93 -11.25 -20.21
CA ASN A 328 -23.15 -11.47 -19.41
C ASN A 328 -24.22 -12.19 -20.24
#